data_AF-A0A0K2SG11-F1
#
_entry.id   AF-A0A0K2SG11-F1
#
_cell.length_a   1.000
_cell.length_b   1.000
_cell.length_c   1.000
_cell.angle_alpha   90.00
_cell.angle_beta   90.00
_cell.angle_gamma   90.00
#
_symmetry.space_group_name_H-M   'P 1'
#
loop_
_entity.id
_entity.type
_entity.pdbx_description
1 polymer ?
#
loop_
_entity_poly.entity_id
_entity_poly.type
_entity_poly.pdbx_seq_one_letter_code
_entity_poly.pdbx_strand_id
1 'polypeptide(L)'
;MSRLHDLYTERALEEPVGLEEFVEEALRRRLGAVTAGELFDFLDEVEGDMLHNIQVKSQELPYYQATQDDAETRVRQQIESLRERVRRAALDGDLKT
;
A
#
# COMPACT_ATOMS: atom_id res chain seq x y z
N MET A 1 -9.46 4.77 -7.69
CA MET A 1 -9.77 4.08 -6.44
C MET A 1 -10.31 2.73 -6.78
N SER A 2 -9.47 1.73 -6.54
CA SER A 2 -9.74 0.32 -6.68
C SER A 2 -10.60 -0.18 -5.52
N ARG A 3 -11.29 -1.31 -5.73
CA ARG A 3 -12.05 -2.00 -4.67
C ARG A 3 -11.22 -2.27 -3.42
N LEU A 4 -9.94 -2.63 -3.59
CA LEU A 4 -9.04 -2.92 -2.47
C LEU A 4 -8.67 -1.66 -1.69
N HIS A 5 -8.51 -0.53 -2.39
CA HIS A 5 -8.24 0.76 -1.76
C HIS A 5 -9.42 1.26 -0.94
N ASP A 6 -10.64 1.15 -1.47
CA ASP A 6 -11.86 1.50 -0.74
C ASP A 6 -11.97 0.64 0.54
N LEU A 7 -11.78 -0.68 0.41
CA LEU A 7 -11.84 -1.60 1.55
C LEU A 7 -10.74 -1.31 2.60
N TYR A 8 -9.53 -0.96 2.17
CA TYR A 8 -8.44 -0.62 3.08
C TYR A 8 -8.75 0.67 3.85
N THR A 9 -9.25 1.68 3.15
CA THR A 9 -9.62 2.98 3.74
C THR A 9 -10.78 2.84 4.71
N GLU A 10 -11.82 2.07 4.35
CA GLU A 10 -12.96 1.78 5.23
C GLU A 10 -12.51 1.09 6.53
N ARG A 11 -11.66 0.06 6.43
CA ARG A 11 -11.15 -0.65 7.60
C ARG A 11 -10.28 0.25 8.47
N ALA A 12 -9.48 1.13 7.87
CA ALA A 12 -8.68 2.09 8.63
C ALA A 12 -9.52 3.04 9.51
N LEU A 13 -10.78 3.27 9.17
CA LEU A 13 -11.72 4.10 9.95
C LEU A 13 -12.37 3.34 11.12
N GLU A 14 -12.55 2.02 11.00
CA GLU A 14 -13.20 1.19 12.03
C GLU A 14 -12.18 0.57 13.00
N GLU A 15 -11.15 -0.09 12.45
CA GLU A 15 -10.07 -0.73 13.20
C GLU A 15 -8.79 -0.75 12.33
N PRO A 16 -7.76 0.06 12.66
CA PRO A 16 -6.61 0.26 11.78
C PRO A 16 -5.86 -1.04 11.50
N VAL A 17 -5.97 -1.53 10.26
CA VAL A 17 -5.16 -2.64 9.74
C VAL A 17 -3.89 -2.08 9.09
N GLY A 18 -2.75 -2.67 9.41
CA GLY A 18 -1.49 -2.29 8.78
C GLY A 18 -1.48 -2.64 7.29
N LEU A 19 -0.84 -1.83 6.44
CA LEU A 19 -0.76 -2.09 5.00
C LEU A 19 -0.17 -3.49 4.70
N GLU A 20 0.88 -3.88 5.42
CA GLU A 20 1.50 -5.20 5.26
C GLU A 20 0.55 -6.35 5.62
N GLU A 21 -0.23 -6.18 6.68
CA GLU A 21 -1.22 -7.15 7.12
C GLU A 21 -2.37 -7.26 6.11
N PHE A 22 -2.85 -6.14 5.59
CA PHE A 22 -3.89 -6.12 4.56
C PHE A 22 -3.45 -6.85 3.28
N VAL A 23 -2.20 -6.62 2.83
CA VAL A 23 -1.63 -7.35 1.70
C VAL A 23 -1.53 -8.85 2.02
N GLU A 24 -1.12 -9.24 3.23
CA GLU A 24 -1.11 -10.66 3.62
C GLU A 24 -2.49 -11.31 3.57
N GLU A 25 -3.54 -10.60 4.01
CA GLU A 25 -4.90 -11.10 3.95
C GLU A 25 -5.38 -11.28 2.50
N ALA A 26 -5.04 -10.33 1.62
CA ALA A 26 -5.33 -10.42 0.19
C ALA A 26 -4.64 -11.64 -0.44
N LEU A 27 -3.34 -11.83 -0.17
CA LEU A 27 -2.56 -12.98 -0.64
C LEU A 27 -3.14 -14.31 -0.12
N ARG A 28 -3.62 -14.34 1.13
CA ARG A 28 -4.29 -15.50 1.73
C ARG A 28 -5.75 -15.67 1.30
N ARG A 29 -6.23 -14.87 0.32
CA ARG A 29 -7.61 -14.88 -0.20
C ARG A 29 -8.68 -14.64 0.87
N ARG A 30 -8.32 -13.96 1.97
CA ARG A 30 -9.27 -13.59 3.04
C ARG A 30 -10.17 -12.42 2.64
N LEU A 31 -9.80 -11.67 1.60
CA LEU A 31 -10.56 -10.56 1.03
C LEU A 31 -11.41 -10.98 -0.19
N GLY A 32 -11.55 -12.29 -0.41
CA GLY A 32 -12.19 -12.86 -1.59
C GLY A 32 -11.19 -13.09 -2.74
N ALA A 33 -11.72 -13.24 -3.96
CA ALA A 33 -10.90 -13.35 -5.15
C ALA A 33 -10.17 -12.02 -5.40
N VAL A 34 -8.84 -12.10 -5.47
CA VAL A 34 -7.94 -10.97 -5.73
C VAL A 34 -6.90 -11.44 -6.74
N THR A 35 -6.66 -10.63 -7.76
CA THR A 35 -5.62 -10.84 -8.78
C THR A 35 -4.34 -10.11 -8.40
N ALA A 36 -3.22 -10.52 -9.01
CA ALA A 36 -1.96 -9.80 -8.85
C ALA A 36 -2.07 -8.35 -9.36
N GLY A 37 -2.77 -8.14 -10.48
CA GLY A 37 -3.01 -6.81 -11.04
C GLY A 37 -3.74 -5.88 -10.06
N GLU A 38 -4.84 -6.36 -9.45
CA GLU A 38 -5.57 -5.58 -8.44
C GLU A 38 -4.68 -5.19 -7.25
N LEU A 39 -3.76 -6.06 -6.83
CA LEU A 39 -2.82 -5.75 -5.75
C LEU A 39 -1.76 -4.73 -6.15
N PHE A 40 -1.28 -4.75 -7.40
CA PHE A 40 -0.37 -3.72 -7.89
C PHE A 40 -1.06 -2.37 -7.98
N ASP A 41 -2.25 -2.32 -8.57
CA ASP A 41 -3.04 -1.09 -8.67
C ASP A 41 -3.31 -0.49 -7.27
N PHE A 42 -3.68 -1.34 -6.30
CA PHE A 42 -3.85 -0.93 -4.91
C PHE A 42 -2.56 -0.34 -4.29
N LEU A 43 -1.41 -1.00 -4.48
CA LEU A 43 -0.14 -0.53 -3.95
C LEU A 43 0.30 0.81 -4.58
N ASP A 44 0.02 1.01 -5.86
CA ASP A 44 0.27 2.28 -6.56
C ASP A 44 -0.61 3.40 -6.01
N GLU A 45 -1.90 3.13 -5.77
CA GLU A 45 -2.83 4.09 -5.15
C GLU A 45 -2.39 4.47 -3.72
N VAL A 46 -2.03 3.50 -2.89
CA VAL A 46 -1.56 3.75 -1.51
C VAL A 46 -0.22 4.50 -1.49
N GLU A 47 0.71 4.17 -2.39
CA GLU A 47 1.96 4.92 -2.52
C GLU A 47 1.69 6.40 -2.84
N GLY A 48 0.79 6.66 -3.79
CA GLY A 48 0.36 8.01 -4.15
C GLY A 48 -0.19 8.79 -2.95
N ASP A 49 -1.10 8.19 -2.19
CA ASP A 49 -1.69 8.81 -1.01
C ASP A 49 -0.67 9.11 0.09
N MET A 50 0.25 8.17 0.35
CA MET A 50 1.30 8.35 1.36
C MET A 50 2.26 9.47 0.97
N LEU A 51 2.71 9.50 -0.28
CA LEU A 51 3.60 10.55 -0.79
C LEU A 51 2.91 11.92 -0.79
N HIS A 52 1.64 11.99 -1.21
CA HIS A 52 0.87 13.22 -1.14
C HIS A 52 0.72 13.72 0.30
N ASN A 53 0.41 12.83 1.25
CA ASN A 53 0.32 13.19 2.67
C ASN A 53 1.64 13.70 3.24
N ILE A 54 2.77 13.11 2.86
CA ILE A 54 4.10 13.59 3.24
C ILE A 54 4.34 15.00 2.70
N GLN A 55 4.02 15.23 1.42
CA GLN A 55 4.19 16.53 0.77
C GLN A 55 3.31 17.62 1.40
N VAL A 56 2.06 17.31 1.74
CA VAL A 56 1.16 18.26 2.43
C VAL A 56 1.73 18.58 3.82
N LYS A 57 2.11 17.58 4.60
CA LYS A 57 2.66 17.79 5.95
C LYS A 57 3.99 18.55 5.95
N SER A 58 4.83 18.36 4.95
CA SER A 58 6.09 19.09 4.83
C SER A 58 5.90 20.57 4.49
N GLN A 59 4.80 20.91 3.78
CA GLN A 59 4.43 22.30 3.49
C GLN A 59 3.79 22.99 4.70
N GLU A 60 3.04 22.25 5.52
CA GLU A 60 2.36 22.82 6.70
C GLU A 60 3.30 23.05 7.89
N LEU A 61 4.37 22.24 8.01
CA LEU A 61 5.23 22.21 9.20
C LEU A 61 6.73 22.23 8.82
N PRO A 62 7.47 23.31 9.13
CA PRO A 62 8.88 23.45 8.76
C PRO A 62 9.80 22.32 9.25
N TYR A 63 9.46 21.68 10.37
CA TYR A 63 10.22 20.55 10.91
C TYR A 63 10.19 19.31 9.99
N TYR A 64 9.09 19.09 9.26
CA TYR A 64 8.97 17.92 8.37
C TYR A 64 9.65 18.14 7.01
N GLN A 65 9.88 19.39 6.60
CA GLN A 65 10.57 19.71 5.35
C GLN A 65 11.98 19.11 5.29
N ALA A 66 12.72 19.16 6.40
CA ALA A 66 14.07 18.60 6.49
C ALA A 66 14.12 17.06 6.41
N THR A 67 12.97 16.39 6.59
CA THR A 67 12.86 14.93 6.62
C THR A 67 12.01 14.37 5.48
N GLN A 68 11.55 15.22 4.55
CA GLN A 68 10.63 14.84 3.48
C GLN A 68 11.23 13.72 2.61
N ASP A 69 12.45 13.92 2.10
CA ASP A 69 13.12 12.96 1.21
C ASP A 69 13.31 11.60 1.88
N ASP A 70 13.68 11.60 3.17
CA ASP A 70 13.83 10.38 3.96
C ASP A 70 12.48 9.66 4.15
N ALA A 71 11.41 10.41 4.42
CA ALA A 71 10.07 9.86 4.57
C ALA A 71 9.57 9.25 3.26
N GLU A 72 9.71 9.97 2.13
CA GLU A 72 9.34 9.46 0.81
C GLU A 72 10.14 8.21 0.43
N THR A 73 11.45 8.21 0.72
CA THR A 73 12.33 7.05 0.44
C THR A 73 11.87 5.82 1.22
N ARG A 74 11.49 5.97 2.49
CA ARG A 74 10.97 4.87 3.30
C ARG A 74 9.67 4.31 2.74
N VAL A 75 8.75 5.18 2.31
CA VAL A 75 7.50 4.76 1.66
C VAL A 75 7.79 3.94 0.41
N ARG A 76 8.62 4.46 -0.50
CA ARG A 76 8.99 3.75 -1.75
C ARG A 76 9.62 2.38 -1.47
N GLN A 77 10.50 2.29 -0.47
CA GLN A 77 11.11 1.02 -0.07
C GLN A 77 10.10 0.03 0.50
N GLN A 78 9.16 0.50 1.34
CA GLN A 78 8.12 -0.34 1.91
C GLN A 78 7.18 -0.87 0.82
N ILE A 79 6.73 0.00 -0.09
CA ILE A 79 5.84 -0.38 -1.19
C ILE A 79 6.55 -1.37 -2.14
N GLU A 80 7.81 -1.14 -2.48
CA GLU A 80 8.55 -2.07 -3.35
C GLU A 80 8.73 -3.45 -2.71
N SER A 81 8.98 -3.50 -1.39
CA SER A 81 9.01 -4.76 -0.65
C SER A 81 7.67 -5.52 -0.75
N LEU A 82 6.55 -4.80 -0.67
CA LEU A 82 5.22 -5.39 -0.85
C LEU A 82 4.97 -5.85 -2.28
N ARG A 83 5.35 -5.06 -3.29
CA ARG A 83 5.25 -5.44 -4.71
C ARG A 83 6.04 -6.74 -4.97
N GLU A 84 7.23 -6.87 -4.39
CA GLU A 84 8.05 -8.08 -4.55
C GLU A 84 7.38 -9.33 -3.95
N ARG A 85 6.66 -9.18 -2.84
CA ARG A 85 5.84 -10.28 -2.27
C ARG A 85 4.71 -10.67 -3.21
N VAL A 86 4.02 -9.71 -3.82
CA VAL A 86 2.96 -9.95 -4.81
C VAL A 86 3.52 -10.65 -6.04
N ARG A 87 4.68 -10.22 -6.55
CA ARG A 87 5.37 -10.89 -7.69
C ARG A 87 5.65 -12.35 -7.38
N ARG A 88 6.19 -12.66 -6.20
CA ARG A 88 6.46 -14.05 -5.79
C ARG A 88 5.19 -14.88 -5.73
N ALA A 89 4.14 -14.38 -5.08
CA ALA A 89 2.85 -15.07 -5.01
C ALA A 89 2.20 -15.30 -6.39
N ALA A 90 2.39 -14.39 -7.34
CA ALA A 90 1.93 -14.56 -8.71
C ALA A 90 2.72 -15.64 -9.47
N LEU A 91 4.04 -15.72 -9.26
CA LEU A 91 4.90 -16.75 -9.86
C LEU A 91 4.64 -18.14 -9.27
N ASP A 92 4.34 -18.23 -7.97
CA ASP A 92 4.09 -19.48 -7.26
C ASP A 92 2.68 -20.05 -7.55
N GLY A 93 1.83 -19.31 -8.28
CA GLY A 93 0.47 -19.72 -8.65
C GLY A 93 -0.59 -19.48 -7.57
N ASP A 94 -0.22 -18.79 -6.48
CA ASP A 94 -1.13 -18.44 -5.38
C ASP A 94 -2.13 -17.34 -5.78
N LEU A 95 -1.74 -16.49 -6.73
CA LEU A 95 -2.59 -15.48 -7.35
C LEU A 95 -2.90 -15.82 -8.80
N LYS A 96 -4.08 -15.40 -9.26
CA LYS A 96 -4.37 -15.33 -10.70
C LYS A 96 -3.66 -14.10 -11.27
N THR A 97 -2.95 -14.29 -12.38
CA THR A 97 -2.42 -13.23 -13.24
C THR A 97 -3.54 -12.49 -13.96
#